data_AF-A0A7S1M7E2-F1
#
_entry.id   AF-A0A7S1M7E2-F1
#
_cell.length_a   1.000
_cell.length_b   1.000
_cell.length_c   1.000
_cell.angle_alpha   90.00
_cell.angle_beta   90.00
_cell.angle_gamma   90.00
#
_symmetry.space_group_name_H-M   'P 1'
#
loop_
_entity.id
_entity.type
_entity.pdbx_description
1 polymer ?
#
loop_
_entity_poly.entity_id
_entity_poly.type
_entity_poly.pdbx_seq_one_letter_code
_entity_poly.pdbx_strand_id
1 'polypeptide(L)'
;NSFCTLLAIDPAASAMDVLGSALCSFCAYSFTTVALYPYRDMAKMVSNHDLFPVKDPVNFALSRYKGMLGNPSIVATIAAPTTALYTTYTIAYDVTGSAMFAGAVGGSMHAAGKRAVKVFSHRMSQQTHRGPEYATAKDAIVRGTKMRGAFAWFQGVTPLLAPHILWYGIPMVTLTGRRNGPYGRSFFSDWYAAFKIHAFCSLLSAPFRNLFRPALHKVDYRPIPDWNSFLECEKAIYREAYVTGSRMLREAGPLYFFQGNLRTIFVTSLPWSVGYATYRMFGGPL
;
A
#
# COMPACT_ATOMS: atom_id res chain seq x y z
N ASN A 1 12.56 16.90 -31.99
CA ASN A 1 12.46 17.79 -30.81
C ASN A 1 12.33 17.10 -29.45
N SER A 2 12.29 15.75 -29.34
CA SER A 2 12.12 15.08 -28.03
C SER A 2 13.40 14.48 -27.42
N PHE A 3 14.56 14.65 -28.06
CA PHE A 3 15.83 14.07 -27.58
C PHE A 3 16.72 15.07 -26.82
N CYS A 4 16.50 16.38 -26.99
CA CYS A 4 17.30 17.42 -26.33
C CYS A 4 16.81 17.77 -24.91
N THR A 5 15.62 17.32 -24.49
CA THR A 5 15.07 17.62 -23.15
C THR A 5 15.63 16.70 -22.06
N LEU A 6 16.28 15.59 -22.43
CA LEU A 6 16.90 14.65 -21.50
C LEU A 6 18.22 15.13 -20.90
N LEU A 7 18.81 16.22 -21.44
CA LEU A 7 20.07 16.81 -21.00
C LEU A 7 19.89 18.04 -20.08
N ALA A 8 18.65 18.40 -19.75
CA ALA A 8 18.34 19.59 -18.94
C ALA A 8 17.81 19.26 -17.53
N ILE A 9 17.95 18.01 -17.07
CA ILE A 9 17.64 17.66 -15.68
C ILE A 9 18.88 18.00 -14.86
N ASP A 10 18.80 19.06 -14.06
CA ASP A 10 19.77 19.31 -13.01
C ASP A 10 19.75 18.12 -12.02
N PRO A 11 20.82 17.31 -11.96
CA PRO A 11 20.84 16.12 -11.11
C PRO A 11 20.67 16.45 -9.62
N ALA A 12 21.10 17.65 -9.20
CA ALA A 12 20.98 18.09 -7.82
C ALA A 12 19.53 18.46 -7.47
N ALA A 13 18.82 19.13 -8.38
CA ALA A 13 17.41 19.46 -8.20
C ALA A 13 16.52 18.20 -8.15
N SER A 14 16.75 17.24 -9.06
CA SER A 14 16.02 15.95 -9.05
C SER A 14 16.31 15.13 -7.79
N ALA A 15 17.57 15.09 -7.32
CA ALA A 15 17.90 14.39 -6.07
C ALA A 15 17.18 15.01 -4.85
N MET A 16 17.09 16.34 -4.80
CA MET A 16 16.37 17.06 -3.74
C MET A 16 14.87 16.81 -3.79
N ASP A 17 14.26 16.75 -4.97
CA ASP A 17 12.84 16.44 -5.13
C ASP A 17 12.52 14.98 -4.74
N VAL A 18 13.40 14.03 -5.08
CA VAL A 18 13.27 12.62 -4.66
C VAL A 18 13.37 12.48 -3.14
N LEU A 19 14.36 13.13 -2.52
CA LEU A 19 14.53 13.14 -1.07
C LEU A 19 13.37 13.85 -0.37
N GLY A 20 12.93 15.00 -0.90
CA GLY A 20 11.78 15.74 -0.42
C GLY A 20 10.50 14.91 -0.48
N SER A 21 10.28 14.20 -1.58
CA SER A 21 9.14 13.28 -1.75
C SER A 21 9.19 12.13 -0.75
N ALA A 22 10.36 11.50 -0.57
CA ALA A 22 10.56 10.42 0.40
C ALA A 22 10.31 10.88 1.84
N LEU A 23 10.90 11.99 2.26
CA LEU A 23 10.77 12.53 3.63
C LEU A 23 9.36 13.01 3.91
N CYS A 24 8.77 13.82 3.02
CA CYS A 24 7.41 14.32 3.21
C CYS A 24 6.41 13.17 3.25
N SER A 25 6.54 12.18 2.38
CA SER A 25 5.62 11.02 2.38
C SER A 25 5.82 10.16 3.63
N PHE A 26 7.06 9.88 4.04
CA PHE A 26 7.31 9.15 5.27
C PHE A 26 6.72 9.85 6.49
N CYS A 27 6.96 11.15 6.65
CA CYS A 27 6.42 11.94 7.76
C CYS A 27 4.89 12.02 7.71
N ALA A 28 4.30 12.32 6.55
CA ALA A 28 2.85 12.44 6.39
C ALA A 28 2.12 11.14 6.69
N TYR A 29 2.62 10.01 6.18
CA TYR A 29 1.99 8.71 6.41
C TYR A 29 2.30 8.12 7.78
N SER A 30 3.43 8.49 8.40
CA SER A 30 3.68 8.19 9.83
C SER A 30 2.71 8.96 10.73
N PHE A 31 2.57 10.28 10.51
CA PHE A 31 1.62 11.11 11.23
C PHE A 31 0.18 10.59 11.07
N THR A 32 -0.23 10.32 9.82
CA THR A 32 -1.56 9.79 9.53
C THR A 32 -1.79 8.43 10.16
N THR A 33 -0.77 7.56 10.15
CA THR A 33 -0.85 6.24 10.80
C THR A 33 -1.06 6.40 12.30
N VAL A 34 -0.36 7.32 12.96
CA VAL A 34 -0.53 7.62 14.39
C VAL A 34 -1.92 8.19 14.64
N ALA A 35 -2.28 9.28 13.94
CA ALA A 35 -3.54 9.99 14.15
C ALA A 35 -4.78 9.11 13.92
N LEU A 36 -4.73 8.23 12.92
CA LEU A 36 -5.84 7.36 12.54
C LEU A 36 -5.66 5.91 13.00
N TYR A 37 -4.71 5.63 13.90
CA TYR A 37 -4.42 4.26 14.32
C TYR A 37 -5.65 3.54 14.89
N PRO A 38 -6.40 4.13 15.84
CA PRO A 38 -7.61 3.50 16.37
C PRO A 38 -8.71 3.40 15.30
N TYR A 39 -8.89 4.45 14.50
CA TYR A 39 -9.88 4.48 13.41
C TYR A 39 -9.69 3.29 12.46
N ARG A 40 -8.45 3.03 12.04
CA ARG A 40 -8.15 1.95 11.09
C ARG A 40 -8.53 0.58 11.64
N ASP A 41 -8.34 0.34 12.93
CA ASP A 41 -8.70 -0.92 13.57
C ASP A 41 -10.20 -1.02 13.83
N MET A 42 -10.85 0.08 14.22
CA MET A 42 -12.30 0.17 14.35
C MET A 42 -13.02 -0.06 13.01
N ALA A 43 -12.53 0.55 11.92
CA ALA A 43 -13.09 0.38 10.57
C ALA A 43 -12.96 -1.07 10.06
N LYS A 44 -12.03 -1.87 10.61
CA LYS A 44 -11.99 -3.31 10.34
C LYS A 44 -13.07 -4.08 11.12
N MET A 45 -13.58 -3.57 12.23
CA MET A 45 -14.63 -4.23 13.00
C MET A 45 -16.02 -3.96 12.44
N VAL A 46 -16.19 -2.87 11.68
CA VAL A 46 -17.45 -2.55 11.01
C VAL A 46 -17.89 -3.71 10.12
N SER A 47 -19.07 -4.23 10.41
CA SER A 47 -19.74 -5.28 9.66
C SER A 47 -21.07 -4.76 9.13
N ASN A 48 -21.72 -5.51 8.24
CA ASN A 48 -23.04 -5.12 7.72
C ASN A 48 -24.13 -5.05 8.81
N HIS A 49 -23.89 -5.66 9.98
CA HIS A 49 -24.86 -5.73 11.07
C HIS A 49 -24.51 -4.83 12.25
N ASP A 50 -23.30 -4.25 12.29
CA ASP A 50 -22.86 -3.39 13.37
C ASP A 50 -21.93 -2.29 12.85
N LEU A 51 -22.48 -1.08 12.79
CA LEU A 51 -21.77 0.13 12.37
C LEU A 51 -20.95 0.74 13.51
N PHE A 52 -21.25 0.40 14.77
CA PHE A 52 -20.60 0.91 15.97
C PHE A 52 -20.17 -0.24 16.90
N PRO A 53 -19.28 -1.13 16.43
CA PRO A 53 -18.90 -2.34 17.17
C PRO A 53 -18.14 -2.08 18.47
N VAL A 54 -17.73 -0.83 18.70
CA VAL A 54 -16.97 -0.42 19.87
C VAL A 54 -17.89 0.35 20.81
N LYS A 55 -18.30 -0.30 21.91
CA LYS A 55 -19.16 0.30 22.94
C LYS A 55 -18.48 1.40 23.75
N ASP A 56 -17.15 1.33 23.88
CA ASP A 56 -16.33 2.33 24.58
C ASP A 56 -15.16 2.77 23.68
N PRO A 57 -15.35 3.85 22.88
CA PRO A 57 -14.36 4.29 21.91
C PRO A 57 -13.09 4.85 22.57
N VAL A 58 -13.20 5.40 23.79
CA VAL A 58 -12.07 6.00 24.50
C VAL A 58 -11.12 4.92 24.99
N ASN A 59 -11.64 3.92 25.71
CA ASN A 59 -10.81 2.81 26.18
C ASN A 59 -10.26 1.96 25.04
N PHE A 60 -11.03 1.82 23.96
CA PHE A 60 -10.53 1.20 22.73
C PHE A 60 -9.33 1.97 22.14
N ALA A 61 -9.46 3.29 21.98
CA ALA A 61 -8.39 4.11 21.43
C ALA A 61 -7.13 4.09 22.32
N LEU A 62 -7.30 4.24 23.63
CA LEU A 62 -6.20 4.17 24.60
C LEU A 62 -5.47 2.82 24.54
N SER A 63 -6.20 1.71 24.45
CA SER A 63 -5.63 0.37 24.31
C SER A 63 -4.80 0.24 23.03
N ARG A 64 -5.31 0.76 21.90
CA ARG A 64 -4.61 0.73 20.61
C ARG A 64 -3.34 1.59 20.62
N TYR A 65 -3.41 2.78 21.20
CA TYR A 65 -2.24 3.65 21.36
C TYR A 65 -1.19 3.05 22.29
N LYS A 66 -1.60 2.44 23.41
CA LYS A 66 -0.68 1.73 24.31
C LYS A 66 0.07 0.60 23.58
N GLY A 67 -0.65 -0.17 22.76
CA GLY A 67 -0.04 -1.21 21.92
C GLY A 67 0.95 -0.65 20.88
N MET A 68 0.60 0.46 20.24
CA MET A 68 1.48 1.14 19.27
C MET A 68 2.74 1.72 19.92
N LEU A 69 2.61 2.36 21.09
CA LEU A 69 3.75 2.90 21.85
C LEU A 69 4.68 1.79 22.37
N GLY A 70 4.14 0.60 22.66
CA GLY A 70 4.95 -0.58 22.97
C GLY A 70 5.74 -1.13 21.77
N ASN A 71 5.43 -0.72 20.54
CA ASN A 71 6.17 -1.11 19.33
C ASN A 71 6.18 0.02 18.28
N PRO A 72 6.98 1.08 18.46
CA PRO A 72 6.97 2.25 17.59
C PRO A 72 7.39 1.93 16.14
N SER A 73 8.15 0.85 15.93
CA SER A 73 8.58 0.41 14.59
C SER A 73 7.42 0.05 13.67
N ILE A 74 6.22 -0.19 14.22
CA ILE A 74 5.01 -0.47 13.44
C ILE A 74 4.61 0.71 12.56
N VAL A 75 4.82 1.95 13.04
CA VAL A 75 4.46 3.17 12.30
C VAL A 75 5.30 3.28 11.03
N ALA A 76 6.63 3.13 11.17
CA ALA A 76 7.55 3.15 10.05
C ALA A 76 7.25 2.02 9.04
N THR A 77 6.94 0.82 9.55
CA THR A 77 6.58 -0.34 8.73
C THR A 77 5.28 -0.11 7.93
N ILE A 78 4.29 0.58 8.51
CA ILE A 78 3.03 0.92 7.84
C ILE A 78 3.22 2.04 6.80
N ALA A 79 4.08 3.02 7.08
CA ALA A 79 4.35 4.13 6.17
C ALA A 79 5.20 3.71 4.95
N ALA A 80 6.09 2.73 5.12
CA ALA A 80 7.08 2.34 4.11
C ALA A 80 6.52 2.06 2.69
N PRO A 81 5.40 1.31 2.50
CA PRO A 81 4.87 1.07 1.16
C PRO A 81 4.43 2.35 0.44
N THR A 82 3.92 3.32 1.18
CA THR A 82 3.49 4.60 0.60
C THR A 82 4.68 5.54 0.40
N THR A 83 5.70 5.51 1.25
CA THR A 83 6.97 6.18 0.94
C THR A 83 7.57 5.62 -0.35
N ALA A 84 7.63 4.29 -0.51
CA ALA A 84 8.11 3.67 -1.74
C ALA A 84 7.31 4.12 -2.98
N LEU A 85 5.98 4.21 -2.88
CA LEU A 85 5.11 4.73 -3.95
C LEU A 85 5.54 6.13 -4.40
N TYR A 86 5.68 7.06 -3.46
CA TYR A 86 5.94 8.47 -3.75
C TYR A 86 7.35 8.66 -4.29
N THR A 87 8.34 8.02 -3.65
CA THR A 87 9.75 8.08 -4.06
C THR A 87 9.94 7.53 -5.48
N THR A 88 9.40 6.35 -5.78
CA THR A 88 9.62 5.76 -7.13
C THR A 88 8.74 6.37 -8.20
N TYR A 89 7.59 6.96 -7.83
CA TYR A 89 6.86 7.84 -8.75
C TYR A 89 7.71 9.04 -9.15
N THR A 90 8.27 9.78 -8.18
CA THR A 90 9.10 10.96 -8.47
C THR A 90 10.30 10.58 -9.34
N ILE A 91 11.05 9.54 -8.98
CA ILE A 91 12.20 9.06 -9.78
C ILE A 91 11.77 8.72 -11.21
N ALA A 92 10.71 7.95 -11.39
CA ALA A 92 10.27 7.54 -12.72
C ALA A 92 9.73 8.71 -13.54
N TYR A 93 9.07 9.68 -12.91
CA TYR A 93 8.58 10.88 -13.56
C TYR A 93 9.75 11.75 -14.03
N ASP A 94 10.76 11.98 -13.19
CA ASP A 94 11.94 12.78 -13.54
C ASP A 94 12.70 12.16 -14.72
N VAL A 95 12.90 10.84 -14.70
CA VAL A 95 13.65 10.14 -15.77
C VAL A 95 12.89 10.11 -17.09
N THR A 96 11.56 10.00 -17.07
CA THR A 96 10.77 9.70 -18.30
C THR A 96 9.86 10.83 -18.76
N GLY A 97 9.59 11.82 -17.90
CA GLY A 97 8.56 12.84 -18.10
C GLY A 97 7.12 12.30 -18.15
N SER A 98 6.91 10.99 -17.95
CA SER A 98 5.61 10.34 -18.13
C SER A 98 4.95 10.04 -16.79
N ALA A 99 3.92 10.82 -16.46
CA ALA A 99 3.13 10.60 -15.24
C ALA A 99 2.49 9.19 -15.23
N MET A 100 2.02 8.70 -16.38
CA MET A 100 1.43 7.35 -16.48
C MET A 100 2.45 6.25 -16.18
N PHE A 101 3.66 6.35 -16.74
CA PHE A 101 4.73 5.40 -16.44
C PHE A 101 5.15 5.48 -14.97
N ALA A 102 5.30 6.69 -14.44
CA ALA A 102 5.59 6.93 -13.03
C ALA A 102 4.52 6.33 -12.10
N GLY A 103 3.24 6.48 -12.46
CA GLY A 103 2.11 5.85 -11.77
C GLY A 103 2.19 4.34 -11.74
N ALA A 104 2.56 3.71 -12.86
CA ALA A 104 2.74 2.26 -12.96
C ALA A 104 3.91 1.77 -12.09
N VAL A 105 5.06 2.45 -12.13
CA VAL A 105 6.24 2.14 -11.31
C VAL A 105 5.94 2.33 -9.82
N GLY A 106 5.38 3.48 -9.45
CA GLY A 106 4.97 3.80 -8.08
C GLY A 106 3.98 2.78 -7.52
N GLY A 107 2.91 2.48 -8.26
CA GLY A 107 1.90 1.50 -7.87
C GLY A 107 2.48 0.08 -7.69
N SER A 108 3.40 -0.31 -8.58
CA SER A 108 4.10 -1.60 -8.47
C SER A 108 4.98 -1.68 -7.22
N MET A 109 5.71 -0.61 -6.92
CA MET A 109 6.54 -0.53 -5.72
C MET A 109 5.72 -0.50 -4.44
N HIS A 110 4.56 0.15 -4.45
CA HIS A 110 3.60 0.03 -3.35
C HIS A 110 3.15 -1.41 -3.14
N ALA A 111 2.86 -2.16 -4.22
CA ALA A 111 2.44 -3.56 -4.13
C ALA A 111 3.54 -4.43 -3.49
N ALA A 112 4.78 -4.27 -3.98
CA ALA A 112 5.96 -4.98 -3.47
C ALA A 112 6.23 -4.65 -2.00
N GLY A 113 6.25 -3.36 -1.66
CA GLY A 113 6.46 -2.89 -0.28
C GLY A 113 5.38 -3.41 0.67
N LYS A 114 4.11 -3.33 0.26
CA LYS A 114 2.98 -3.85 1.06
C LYS A 114 3.07 -5.36 1.26
N ARG A 115 3.55 -6.12 0.26
CA ARG A 115 3.74 -7.56 0.41
C ARG A 115 4.91 -7.87 1.34
N ALA A 116 6.05 -7.20 1.17
CA ALA A 116 7.21 -7.35 2.05
C ALA A 116 6.86 -7.05 3.51
N VAL A 117 6.12 -5.96 3.76
CA VAL A 117 5.62 -5.60 5.09
C VAL A 117 4.68 -6.66 5.67
N LYS A 118 3.80 -7.25 4.86
CA LYS A 118 2.93 -8.35 5.31
C LYS A 118 3.74 -9.58 5.71
N VAL A 119 4.72 -9.98 4.90
CA VAL A 119 5.62 -11.12 5.20
C VAL A 119 6.43 -10.83 6.46
N PHE A 120 6.99 -9.63 6.58
CA PHE A 120 7.73 -9.17 7.76
C PHE A 120 6.87 -9.25 9.02
N SER A 121 5.68 -8.66 8.98
CA SER A 121 4.75 -8.64 10.12
C SER A 121 4.34 -10.05 10.54
N HIS A 122 4.11 -10.94 9.59
CA HIS A 122 3.78 -12.33 9.87
C HIS A 122 4.93 -13.06 10.59
N ARG A 123 6.16 -12.92 10.08
CA ARG A 123 7.36 -13.52 10.69
C ARG A 123 7.60 -12.98 12.10
N MET A 124 7.43 -11.68 12.30
CA MET A 124 7.55 -11.06 13.63
C MET A 124 6.43 -11.52 14.58
N SER A 125 5.19 -11.69 14.11
CA SER A 125 4.08 -12.16 14.94
C SER A 125 4.19 -13.64 15.35
N GLN A 126 4.85 -14.47 14.54
CA GLN A 126 5.07 -15.89 14.87
C GLN A 126 6.03 -16.05 16.06
N GLN A 127 6.87 -15.04 16.34
CA GLN A 127 7.76 -15.02 17.50
C GLN A 127 7.00 -15.05 18.83
N THR A 128 5.83 -14.38 18.88
CA THR A 128 5.02 -14.28 20.09
C THR A 128 4.35 -15.61 20.45
N HIS A 129 4.12 -16.49 19.47
CA HIS A 129 3.38 -17.74 19.66
C HIS A 129 4.24 -19.01 19.73
N ARG A 130 5.41 -19.02 19.08
CA ARG A 130 6.26 -20.23 18.98
C ARG A 130 7.67 -20.06 19.58
N GLY A 131 7.91 -18.94 20.24
CA GLY A 131 9.25 -18.52 20.66
C GLY A 131 10.00 -17.76 19.54
N PRO A 132 11.06 -17.03 19.88
CA PRO A 132 11.70 -16.12 18.94
C PRO A 132 12.49 -16.87 17.85
N GLU A 133 11.93 -16.96 16.63
CA GLU A 133 12.65 -17.41 15.42
C GLU A 133 13.73 -16.39 15.01
N TYR A 134 13.52 -15.10 15.32
CA TYR A 134 14.49 -14.03 15.07
C TYR A 134 14.66 -13.15 16.31
N ALA A 135 15.88 -12.70 16.58
CA ALA A 135 16.19 -11.90 17.77
C ALA A 135 15.82 -10.42 17.60
N THR A 136 15.87 -9.91 16.37
CA THR A 136 15.61 -8.49 16.04
C THR A 136 14.93 -8.37 14.66
N ALA A 137 14.40 -7.18 14.34
CA ALA A 137 13.90 -6.86 13.00
C ALA A 137 14.99 -7.03 11.92
N LYS A 138 16.22 -6.60 12.22
CA LYS A 138 17.38 -6.78 11.32
C LYS A 138 17.68 -8.26 11.10
N ASP A 139 17.63 -9.07 12.16
CA ASP A 139 17.82 -10.52 12.07
C ASP A 139 16.71 -11.17 11.22
N ALA A 140 15.44 -10.77 11.41
CA ALA A 140 14.33 -11.23 10.59
C ALA A 140 14.52 -10.93 9.10
N ILE A 141 15.12 -9.78 8.77
CA ILE A 141 15.45 -9.42 7.38
C ILE A 141 16.64 -10.24 6.87
N VAL A 142 17.78 -10.18 7.56
CA VAL A 142 19.04 -10.78 7.09
C VAL A 142 18.95 -12.30 7.09
N ARG A 143 18.62 -12.91 8.22
CA ARG A 143 18.50 -14.36 8.36
C ARG A 143 17.32 -14.90 7.58
N GLY A 144 16.18 -14.19 7.60
CA GLY A 144 15.02 -14.58 6.79
C GLY A 144 15.32 -14.59 5.29
N THR A 145 16.09 -13.61 4.79
CA THR A 145 16.53 -13.58 3.38
C THR A 145 17.52 -14.70 3.08
N LYS A 146 18.49 -14.96 3.96
CA LYS A 146 19.46 -16.05 3.77
C LYS A 146 18.80 -17.42 3.77
N MET A 147 17.86 -17.68 4.67
CA MET A 147 17.22 -18.99 4.82
C MET A 147 16.12 -19.25 3.79
N ARG A 148 15.39 -18.20 3.37
CA ARG A 148 14.19 -18.35 2.53
C ARG A 148 14.33 -17.74 1.14
N GLY A 149 15.44 -17.07 0.84
CA GLY A 149 15.66 -16.34 -0.41
C GLY A 149 14.98 -14.96 -0.44
N ALA A 150 15.51 -14.06 -1.28
CA ALA A 150 15.00 -12.69 -1.40
C ALA A 150 13.57 -12.63 -1.98
N PHE A 151 13.23 -13.53 -2.89
CA PHE A 151 11.90 -13.57 -3.52
C PHE A 151 10.78 -13.98 -2.55
N ALA A 152 11.10 -14.63 -1.43
CA ALA A 152 10.12 -15.01 -0.42
C ALA A 152 9.43 -13.80 0.25
N TRP A 153 10.04 -12.60 0.18
CA TRP A 153 9.41 -11.36 0.65
C TRP A 153 8.30 -10.86 -0.30
N PHE A 154 8.34 -11.28 -1.56
CA PHE A 154 7.49 -10.76 -2.63
C PHE A 154 6.55 -11.83 -3.19
N GLN A 155 6.44 -12.99 -2.57
CA GLN A 155 5.55 -14.06 -2.99
C GLN A 155 4.10 -13.57 -3.15
N GLY A 156 3.51 -13.70 -4.34
CA GLY A 156 2.17 -13.18 -4.66
C GLY A 156 2.13 -11.68 -4.94
N VAL A 157 3.26 -11.07 -5.33
CA VAL A 157 3.30 -9.64 -5.70
C VAL A 157 2.73 -9.42 -7.09
N THR A 158 2.93 -10.35 -8.02
CA THR A 158 2.49 -10.17 -9.42
C THR A 158 0.98 -9.97 -9.59
N PRO A 159 0.08 -10.74 -8.92
CA PRO A 159 -1.36 -10.48 -8.98
C PRO A 159 -1.76 -9.19 -8.25
N LEU A 160 -0.87 -8.60 -7.45
CA LEU A 160 -1.10 -7.32 -6.77
C LEU A 160 -0.71 -6.11 -7.61
N LEU A 161 0.07 -6.27 -8.69
CA LEU A 161 0.54 -5.14 -9.50
C LEU A 161 -0.63 -4.36 -10.09
N ALA A 162 -1.48 -5.01 -10.90
CA ALA A 162 -2.62 -4.37 -11.54
C ALA A 162 -3.55 -3.64 -10.54
N PRO A 163 -4.06 -4.28 -9.46
CA PRO A 163 -4.92 -3.57 -8.52
C PRO A 163 -4.20 -2.42 -7.81
N HIS A 164 -2.89 -2.50 -7.52
CA HIS A 164 -2.17 -1.40 -6.88
C HIS A 164 -1.78 -0.26 -7.84
N ILE A 165 -1.53 -0.55 -9.11
CA ILE A 165 -1.38 0.48 -10.15
C ILE A 165 -2.69 1.25 -10.28
N LEU A 166 -3.82 0.54 -10.40
CA LEU A 166 -5.14 1.18 -10.46
C LEU A 166 -5.46 1.97 -9.19
N TRP A 167 -5.15 1.41 -8.03
CA TRP A 167 -5.58 1.93 -6.74
C TRP A 167 -4.68 3.02 -6.16
N TYR A 168 -3.38 2.97 -6.42
CA TYR A 168 -2.40 3.92 -5.88
C TYR A 168 -1.67 4.69 -6.98
N GLY A 169 -1.31 4.03 -8.08
CA GLY A 169 -0.63 4.66 -9.21
C GLY A 169 -1.50 5.71 -9.91
N ILE A 170 -2.70 5.34 -10.38
CA ILE A 170 -3.60 6.26 -11.09
C ILE A 170 -3.99 7.49 -10.26
N PRO A 171 -4.30 7.37 -8.95
CA PRO A 171 -4.52 8.55 -8.12
C PRO A 171 -3.35 9.51 -8.12
N MET A 172 -2.10 9.01 -8.07
CA MET A 172 -0.91 9.87 -8.11
C MET A 172 -0.85 10.65 -9.43
N VAL A 173 -1.05 9.97 -10.56
CA VAL A 173 -1.10 10.62 -11.89
C VAL A 173 -2.14 11.74 -11.92
N THR A 174 -3.34 11.45 -11.43
CA THR A 174 -4.48 12.37 -11.48
C THR A 174 -4.26 13.57 -10.56
N LEU A 175 -3.63 13.35 -9.40
CA LEU A 175 -3.38 14.39 -8.40
C LEU A 175 -2.19 15.28 -8.78
N THR A 176 -1.13 14.73 -9.38
CA THR A 176 -0.02 15.52 -9.94
C THR A 176 -0.52 16.47 -11.03
N GLY A 177 -1.39 16.00 -11.94
CA GLY A 177 -2.00 16.85 -12.97
C GLY A 177 -2.84 18.02 -12.42
N ARG A 178 -3.30 17.92 -11.16
CA ARG A 178 -4.09 18.97 -10.49
C ARG A 178 -3.27 20.02 -9.75
N ARG A 179 -1.95 19.84 -9.61
CA ARG A 179 -1.07 20.78 -8.90
C ARG A 179 -1.13 22.21 -9.46
N ASN A 180 -1.38 22.36 -10.76
CA ASN A 180 -1.40 23.65 -11.46
C ASN A 180 -2.82 24.20 -11.67
N GLY A 181 -3.84 23.62 -11.03
CA GLY A 181 -5.24 24.04 -11.18
C GLY A 181 -5.66 25.20 -10.24
N PRO A 182 -6.77 25.89 -10.55
CA PRO A 182 -7.26 27.07 -9.80
C PRO A 182 -7.88 26.74 -8.43
N TYR A 183 -7.83 25.50 -7.96
CA TYR A 183 -8.46 25.06 -6.71
C TYR A 183 -7.49 25.20 -5.52
N GLY A 184 -7.94 25.94 -4.51
CA GLY A 184 -7.13 26.43 -3.40
C GLY A 184 -6.36 25.37 -2.60
N ARG A 185 -5.15 25.76 -2.20
CA ARG A 185 -4.12 25.05 -1.41
C ARG A 185 -4.55 24.81 0.05
N SER A 186 -5.71 24.21 0.28
CA SER A 186 -6.18 23.86 1.63
C SER A 186 -6.17 22.36 1.84
N PHE A 187 -5.84 21.94 3.06
CA PHE A 187 -5.83 20.53 3.47
C PHE A 187 -7.14 19.81 3.09
N PHE A 188 -8.30 20.44 3.35
CA PHE A 188 -9.59 19.83 3.06
C PHE A 188 -9.87 19.66 1.56
N SER A 189 -9.42 20.61 0.73
CA SER A 189 -9.53 20.51 -0.74
C SER A 189 -8.69 19.33 -1.26
N ASP A 190 -7.43 19.25 -0.83
CA ASP A 190 -6.51 18.17 -1.22
C ASP A 190 -7.01 16.82 -0.71
N TRP A 191 -7.48 16.76 0.55
CA TRP A 191 -8.05 15.56 1.15
C TRP A 191 -9.28 15.07 0.39
N TYR A 192 -10.24 15.96 0.10
CA TYR A 192 -11.47 15.57 -0.58
C TYR A 192 -11.22 15.16 -2.03
N ALA A 193 -10.32 15.83 -2.74
CA ALA A 193 -9.90 15.44 -4.08
C ALA A 193 -9.25 14.05 -4.08
N ALA A 194 -8.27 13.83 -3.20
CA ALA A 194 -7.60 12.55 -3.06
C ALA A 194 -8.55 11.43 -2.64
N PHE A 195 -9.47 11.70 -1.72
CA PHE A 195 -10.45 10.72 -1.25
C PHE A 195 -11.34 10.24 -2.40
N LYS A 196 -11.93 11.16 -3.17
CA LYS A 196 -12.82 10.80 -4.29
C LYS A 196 -12.10 9.97 -5.35
N ILE A 197 -10.91 10.39 -5.75
CA ILE A 197 -10.13 9.69 -6.79
C ILE A 197 -9.73 8.30 -6.29
N HIS A 198 -9.15 8.22 -5.08
CA HIS A 198 -8.70 6.96 -4.51
C HIS A 198 -9.86 6.00 -4.19
N ALA A 199 -11.01 6.51 -3.73
CA ALA A 199 -12.21 5.70 -3.48
C ALA A 199 -12.80 5.13 -4.78
N PHE A 200 -12.83 5.93 -5.85
CA PHE A 200 -13.25 5.47 -7.18
C PHE A 200 -12.29 4.39 -7.72
N CYS A 201 -10.98 4.62 -7.63
CA CYS A 201 -9.96 3.64 -7.99
C CYS A 201 -10.00 2.37 -7.12
N SER A 202 -10.39 2.48 -5.83
CA SER A 202 -10.68 1.32 -4.97
C SER A 202 -11.81 0.47 -5.53
N LEU A 203 -12.89 1.11 -6.00
CA LEU A 203 -14.02 0.42 -6.61
C LEU A 203 -13.59 -0.29 -7.89
N LEU A 204 -12.86 0.39 -8.79
CA LEU A 204 -12.40 -0.21 -10.04
C LEU A 204 -11.43 -1.37 -9.84
N SER A 205 -10.59 -1.31 -8.80
CA SER A 205 -9.67 -2.40 -8.46
C SER A 205 -10.36 -3.55 -7.69
N ALA A 206 -11.60 -3.39 -7.23
CA ALA A 206 -12.29 -4.37 -6.38
C ALA A 206 -12.35 -5.77 -7.01
N PRO A 207 -12.67 -5.93 -8.32
CA PRO A 207 -12.72 -7.26 -8.92
C PRO A 207 -11.40 -8.00 -8.87
N PHE A 208 -10.29 -7.34 -9.23
CA PHE A 208 -8.95 -7.92 -9.12
C PHE A 208 -8.62 -8.29 -7.66
N ARG A 209 -8.91 -7.37 -6.73
CA ARG A 209 -8.63 -7.60 -5.30
C ARG A 209 -9.41 -8.80 -4.76
N ASN A 210 -10.69 -8.92 -5.09
CA ASN A 210 -11.54 -10.01 -4.59
C ASN A 210 -11.31 -11.33 -5.33
N LEU A 211 -10.86 -11.30 -6.59
CA LEU A 211 -10.41 -12.48 -7.33
C LEU A 211 -9.17 -13.12 -6.68
N PHE A 212 -8.14 -12.32 -6.37
CA PHE A 212 -6.87 -12.84 -5.86
C PHE A 212 -6.83 -12.97 -4.33
N ARG A 213 -7.74 -12.33 -3.58
CA ARG A 213 -7.73 -12.34 -2.10
C ARG A 213 -7.73 -13.77 -1.51
N PRO A 214 -8.58 -14.72 -1.95
CA PRO A 214 -8.59 -16.08 -1.39
C PRO A 214 -7.26 -16.80 -1.64
N ALA A 215 -6.75 -16.72 -2.88
CA ALA A 215 -5.49 -17.35 -3.26
C ALA A 215 -4.32 -16.78 -2.43
N LEU A 216 -4.23 -15.45 -2.30
CA LEU A 216 -3.19 -14.76 -1.53
C LEU A 216 -3.25 -14.98 -0.01
N HIS A 217 -4.38 -15.47 0.52
CA HIS A 217 -4.51 -15.88 1.92
C HIS A 217 -3.96 -17.29 2.15
N LYS A 218 -4.08 -18.17 1.15
CA LYS A 218 -3.57 -19.56 1.19
C LYS A 218 -2.09 -19.68 0.84
N VAL A 219 -1.45 -18.59 0.42
CA VAL A 219 -0.02 -18.56 0.13
C VAL A 219 0.77 -18.87 1.40
N ASP A 220 1.24 -20.12 1.50
CA ASP A 220 2.20 -20.53 2.51
C ASP A 220 3.51 -19.76 2.30
N TYR A 221 4.04 -19.16 3.37
CA TYR A 221 5.31 -18.42 3.38
C TYR A 221 6.53 -19.37 3.28
N ARG A 222 6.59 -20.15 2.19
CA ARG A 222 7.62 -21.15 1.92
C ARG A 222 8.94 -20.47 1.48
N PRO A 223 10.08 -21.15 1.62
CA PRO A 223 11.33 -20.72 0.99
C PRO A 223 11.16 -20.58 -0.53
N ILE A 224 11.72 -19.51 -1.10
CA ILE A 224 11.80 -19.23 -2.54
C ILE A 224 13.27 -18.90 -2.86
N PRO A 225 14.13 -19.93 -3.03
CA PRO A 225 15.57 -19.75 -3.17
C PRO A 225 15.96 -19.07 -4.48
N ASP A 226 15.16 -19.24 -5.53
CA ASP A 226 15.48 -18.79 -6.89
C ASP A 226 14.24 -18.25 -7.65
N TRP A 227 14.50 -17.73 -8.86
CA TRP A 227 13.48 -17.15 -9.73
C TRP A 227 12.46 -18.16 -10.27
N ASN A 228 12.87 -19.39 -10.57
CA ASN A 228 11.95 -20.41 -11.07
C ASN A 228 10.96 -20.81 -9.97
N SER A 229 11.45 -21.00 -8.74
CA SER A 229 10.63 -21.22 -7.56
C SER A 229 9.63 -20.08 -7.33
N PHE A 230 10.05 -18.84 -7.60
CA PHE A 230 9.16 -17.67 -7.53
C PHE A 230 8.06 -17.74 -8.59
N LEU A 231 8.41 -17.99 -9.85
CA LEU A 231 7.45 -18.09 -10.95
C LEU A 231 6.44 -19.23 -10.74
N GLU A 232 6.87 -20.40 -10.27
CA GLU A 232 5.97 -21.51 -9.97
C GLU A 232 4.98 -21.15 -8.86
N CYS A 233 5.44 -20.42 -7.84
CA CYS A 233 4.55 -19.92 -6.81
C CYS A 233 3.52 -18.92 -7.37
N GLU A 234 3.93 -17.97 -8.20
CA GLU A 234 3.02 -16.99 -8.81
C GLU A 234 1.99 -17.71 -9.70
N LYS A 235 2.41 -18.67 -10.55
CA LYS A 235 1.52 -19.49 -11.37
C LYS A 235 0.47 -20.23 -10.54
N ALA A 236 0.87 -20.82 -9.41
CA ALA A 236 -0.06 -21.49 -8.51
C ALA A 236 -1.14 -20.54 -7.97
N ILE A 237 -0.77 -19.30 -7.65
CA ILE A 237 -1.71 -18.27 -7.18
C ILE A 237 -2.70 -17.89 -8.29
N TYR A 238 -2.24 -17.71 -9.53
CA TYR A 238 -3.13 -17.45 -10.67
C TYR A 238 -4.08 -18.61 -10.93
N ARG A 239 -3.60 -19.85 -10.86
CA ARG A 239 -4.44 -21.05 -11.04
C ARG A 239 -5.54 -21.14 -9.99
N GLU A 240 -5.18 -20.95 -8.71
CA GLU A 240 -6.16 -20.96 -7.61
C GLU A 240 -7.17 -19.81 -7.73
N ALA A 241 -6.70 -18.61 -8.10
CA ALA A 241 -7.55 -17.45 -8.31
C ALA A 241 -8.52 -17.67 -9.47
N TYR A 242 -8.07 -18.28 -10.58
CA TYR A 242 -8.92 -18.63 -11.71
C TYR A 242 -10.00 -19.64 -11.33
N VAL A 243 -9.62 -20.72 -10.64
CA VAL A 243 -10.57 -21.77 -10.21
C VAL A 243 -11.60 -21.18 -9.23
N THR A 244 -11.13 -20.45 -8.21
CA THR A 244 -11.99 -19.82 -7.21
C THR A 244 -12.87 -18.75 -7.84
N GLY A 245 -12.31 -17.89 -8.69
CA GLY A 245 -13.04 -16.82 -9.37
C GLY A 245 -14.12 -17.35 -10.30
N SER A 246 -13.80 -18.37 -11.10
CA SER A 246 -14.77 -19.01 -12.01
C SER A 246 -15.90 -19.69 -11.25
N ARG A 247 -15.61 -20.24 -10.08
CA ARG A 247 -16.63 -20.82 -9.19
C ARG A 247 -17.51 -19.73 -8.57
N MET A 248 -16.91 -18.70 -7.97
CA MET A 248 -17.65 -17.59 -7.35
C MET A 248 -18.50 -16.81 -8.36
N LEU A 249 -18.02 -16.64 -9.60
CA LEU A 249 -18.80 -16.02 -10.67
C LEU A 249 -20.05 -16.85 -10.99
N ARG A 250 -19.94 -18.19 -11.00
CA ARG A 250 -21.07 -19.10 -11.25
C ARG A 250 -22.04 -19.19 -10.07
N GLU A 251 -21.54 -19.25 -8.85
CA GLU A 251 -22.34 -19.50 -7.64
C GLU A 251 -22.93 -18.23 -7.02
N ALA A 252 -22.16 -17.13 -6.98
CA ALA A 252 -22.53 -15.89 -6.31
C ALA A 252 -22.74 -14.70 -7.28
N GLY A 253 -22.41 -14.88 -8.56
CA GLY A 253 -22.57 -13.86 -9.59
C GLY A 253 -21.50 -12.77 -9.57
N PRO A 254 -21.58 -11.78 -10.49
CA PRO A 254 -20.57 -10.73 -10.65
C PRO A 254 -20.48 -9.78 -9.44
N LEU A 255 -21.57 -9.63 -8.67
CA LEU A 255 -21.59 -8.74 -7.50
C LEU A 255 -20.65 -9.20 -6.37
N TYR A 256 -20.31 -10.49 -6.33
CA TYR A 256 -19.29 -11.03 -5.41
C TYR A 256 -17.98 -10.22 -5.45
N PHE A 257 -17.57 -9.83 -6.66
CA PHE A 257 -16.32 -9.13 -6.90
C PHE A 257 -16.30 -7.69 -6.36
N PHE A 258 -17.44 -7.14 -5.96
CA PHE A 258 -17.57 -5.82 -5.35
C PHE A 258 -17.87 -5.87 -3.84
N GLN A 259 -18.04 -7.06 -3.27
CA GLN A 259 -18.34 -7.22 -1.85
C GLN A 259 -17.26 -6.60 -0.95
N GLY A 260 -17.71 -5.91 0.10
CA GLY A 260 -16.85 -5.25 1.06
C GLY A 260 -16.10 -4.02 0.53
N ASN A 261 -16.46 -3.49 -0.65
CA ASN A 261 -15.77 -2.32 -1.19
C ASN A 261 -16.01 -1.05 -0.35
N LEU A 262 -17.22 -0.85 0.19
CA LEU A 262 -17.50 0.29 1.06
C LEU A 262 -16.60 0.29 2.31
N ARG A 263 -16.51 -0.86 3.00
CA ARG A 263 -15.57 -1.05 4.12
C ARG A 263 -14.13 -0.78 3.68
N THR A 264 -13.74 -1.22 2.48
CA THR A 264 -12.40 -0.94 1.96
C THR A 264 -12.17 0.56 1.78
N ILE A 265 -13.12 1.30 1.18
CA ILE A 265 -13.02 2.75 0.97
C ILE A 265 -12.72 3.45 2.30
N PHE A 266 -13.45 3.13 3.36
CA PHE A 266 -13.21 3.74 4.67
C PHE A 266 -11.89 3.26 5.32
N VAL A 267 -11.59 1.96 5.28
CA VAL A 267 -10.38 1.41 5.90
C VAL A 267 -9.09 1.93 5.24
N THR A 268 -9.09 2.19 3.94
CA THR A 268 -7.86 2.52 3.20
C THR A 268 -7.87 3.86 2.50
N SER A 269 -8.98 4.26 1.87
CA SER A 269 -9.01 5.49 1.06
C SER A 269 -9.05 6.74 1.93
N LEU A 270 -9.74 6.69 3.07
CA LEU A 270 -9.75 7.80 4.02
C LEU A 270 -8.36 8.04 4.65
N PRO A 271 -7.66 7.02 5.20
CA PRO A 271 -6.30 7.25 5.68
C PRO A 271 -5.35 7.66 4.56
N TRP A 272 -5.46 7.08 3.36
CA TRP A 272 -4.58 7.47 2.25
C TRP A 272 -4.79 8.93 1.84
N SER A 273 -6.03 9.41 1.76
CA SER A 273 -6.31 10.79 1.38
C SER A 273 -5.89 11.81 2.45
N VAL A 274 -6.01 11.45 3.75
CA VAL A 274 -5.46 12.27 4.85
C VAL A 274 -3.93 12.33 4.75
N GLY A 275 -3.30 11.19 4.44
CA GLY A 275 -1.86 11.12 4.17
C GLY A 275 -1.43 12.01 3.00
N TYR A 276 -2.16 11.98 1.89
CA TYR A 276 -1.90 12.86 0.74
C TYR A 276 -2.03 14.35 1.10
N ALA A 277 -3.11 14.74 1.79
CA ALA A 277 -3.31 16.13 2.18
C ALA A 277 -2.24 16.61 3.17
N THR A 278 -1.83 15.75 4.11
CA THR A 278 -0.72 16.02 5.03
C THR A 278 0.61 16.14 4.29
N TYR A 279 0.86 15.26 3.30
CA TYR A 279 2.04 15.32 2.43
C TYR A 279 2.12 16.67 1.70
N ARG A 280 1.00 17.16 1.18
CA ARG A 280 0.91 18.47 0.52
C ARG A 280 1.12 19.62 1.51
N MET A 281 0.58 19.52 2.72
CA MET A 281 0.84 20.50 3.79
C MET A 281 2.33 20.57 4.17
N PHE A 282 3.04 19.44 4.14
CA PHE A 282 4.48 19.40 4.41
C PHE A 282 5.35 19.88 3.24
N GLY A 283 4.75 20.33 2.14
CA GLY A 283 5.48 20.83 0.96
C GLY A 283 5.98 19.73 0.03
N GLY A 284 5.33 18.56 0.05
CA GLY A 284 5.70 17.44 -0.80
C GLY A 284 5.72 17.79 -2.31
N PRO A 285 6.81 17.48 -3.04
CA PRO A 285 7.08 18.02 -4.38
C PRO A 285 6.32 17.38 -5.55
N LEU A 286 5.20 16.66 -5.33
CA LEU A 286 4.34 16.10 -6.39
C LEU A 286 3.38 17.11 -7.01
#